data_AF-A0A920AZP3-F1
#
_entry.id   AF-A0A920AZP3-F1
#
_cell.length_a   1.000
_cell.length_b   1.000
_cell.length_c   1.000
_cell.angle_alpha   90.00
_cell.angle_beta   90.00
_cell.angle_gamma   90.00
#
_symmetry.space_group_name_H-M   'P 1'
#
loop_
_entity.id
_entity.type
_entity.pdbx_description
1 polymer ?
#
loop_
_entity_poly.entity_id
_entity_poly.type
_entity_poly.pdbx_seq_one_letter_code
_entity_poly.pdbx_strand_id
1 'polypeptide(L)'
;MKRRQFLKIGSIGLLGSSYGSTLNQIITRSSIDRLYDNSLVIDALSLGRSWDSNELEALKDTGYSGIHTSLANKTWDSALSSIRDWNQRIENNPDIFLRALVSSHFLQAKKKRGLLFCMATKMRP
;
A
#
# COMPACT_ATOMS: atom_id res chain seq x y z
N MET A 1 10.31 4.53 19.19
CA MET A 1 9.72 3.27 18.66
C MET A 1 9.29 3.49 17.20
N LYS A 2 9.70 2.67 16.24
CA LYS A 2 9.40 2.91 14.80
C LYS A 2 7.94 2.54 14.50
N ARG A 3 7.20 3.34 13.71
CA ARG A 3 5.79 3.10 13.32
C ARG A 3 5.51 1.68 12.82
N ARG A 4 6.48 1.08 12.12
CA ARG A 4 6.46 -0.33 11.67
C ARG A 4 6.35 -1.34 12.81
N GLN A 5 7.03 -1.11 13.93
CA GLN A 5 6.97 -1.99 15.10
C GLN A 5 5.59 -1.91 15.75
N PHE A 6 5.02 -0.71 15.86
CA PHE A 6 3.69 -0.51 16.44
C PHE A 6 2.58 -1.19 15.62
N LEU A 7 2.58 -0.99 14.29
CA LEU A 7 1.57 -1.61 13.42
C LEU A 7 1.68 -3.15 13.44
N LYS A 8 2.91 -3.69 13.38
CA LYS A 8 3.13 -5.14 13.47
C LYS A 8 2.61 -5.73 14.77
N ILE A 9 2.87 -5.07 15.90
CA ILE A 9 2.39 -5.50 17.23
C ILE A 9 0.85 -5.40 17.31
N GLY A 10 0.27 -4.31 16.83
CA GLY A 10 -1.19 -4.09 16.85
C GLY A 10 -1.97 -5.11 16.04
N SER A 11 -1.50 -5.48 14.84
CA SER A 11 -2.13 -6.52 14.02
C SER A 11 -2.03 -7.93 14.63
N ILE A 12 -0.97 -8.22 15.39
CA ILE A 12 -0.80 -9.50 16.09
C ILE A 12 -1.74 -9.59 17.30
N GLY A 13 -1.95 -8.48 18.03
CA GLY A 13 -2.86 -8.44 19.18
C GLY A 13 -4.32 -8.78 18.85
N LEU A 14 -4.78 -8.45 17.64
CA LEU A 14 -6.13 -8.77 17.16
C LEU A 14 -6.27 -10.20 16.59
N LEU A 15 -5.21 -10.76 16.01
CA LEU A 15 -5.24 -12.12 15.43
C LEU A 15 -4.90 -13.21 16.45
N GLY A 16 -4.09 -12.89 17.47
CA GLY A 16 -3.74 -13.84 18.53
C GLY A 16 -4.92 -14.24 19.43
N SER A 17 -5.93 -13.38 19.56
CA SER A 17 -7.14 -13.69 20.34
C SER A 17 -8.16 -14.56 19.59
N SER A 18 -8.12 -14.58 18.26
CA SER A 18 -9.11 -15.30 17.43
C SER A 18 -8.65 -16.69 16.98
N TYR A 19 -7.35 -16.98 16.96
CA TYR A 19 -6.81 -18.21 16.35
C TYR A 19 -6.14 -19.20 17.31
N GLY A 20 -6.29 -19.07 18.63
CA GLY A 20 -5.82 -20.08 19.61
C GLY A 20 -4.32 -20.41 19.52
N SER A 21 -3.55 -19.57 18.83
CA SER A 21 -2.13 -19.79 18.58
C SER A 21 -1.36 -19.24 19.77
N THR A 22 -0.73 -20.11 20.56
CA THR A 22 0.12 -19.70 21.67
C THR A 22 1.18 -18.69 21.18
N LEU A 23 1.20 -17.52 21.83
CA LEU A 23 2.09 -16.37 21.57
C LEU A 23 3.58 -16.73 21.37
N ASN A 24 4.01 -17.90 21.87
CA ASN A 24 5.39 -18.38 21.84
C ASN A 24 5.88 -18.90 20.48
N GLN A 25 5.02 -19.15 19.49
CA GLN A 25 5.46 -19.69 18.18
C GLN A 25 5.67 -18.62 17.09
N ILE A 26 5.27 -17.36 17.31
CA ILE A 26 5.10 -16.39 16.21
C ILE A 26 6.28 -15.41 16.04
N ILE A 27 7.19 -15.27 17.01
CA ILE A 27 8.10 -14.12 17.03
C ILE A 27 9.51 -14.48 16.55
N THR A 28 9.64 -14.86 15.29
CA THR A 28 10.88 -14.62 14.53
C THR A 28 10.56 -13.70 13.37
N ARG A 29 11.50 -12.80 13.03
CA ARG A 29 11.36 -11.86 11.89
C ARG A 29 10.93 -12.59 10.59
N SER A 30 11.40 -13.82 10.41
CA SER A 30 11.06 -14.70 9.29
C SER A 30 9.57 -15.06 9.19
N SER A 31 8.88 -15.27 10.30
CA SER A 31 7.45 -15.65 10.29
C SER A 31 6.56 -14.48 9.86
N ILE A 32 6.92 -13.27 10.27
CA ILE A 32 6.22 -12.03 9.87
C ILE A 32 6.48 -11.74 8.40
N ASP A 33 7.73 -11.87 7.93
CA ASP A 33 8.05 -11.61 6.53
C ASP A 33 7.33 -12.62 5.61
N ARG A 34 7.25 -13.90 6.01
CA ARG A 34 6.45 -14.92 5.31
C ARG A 34 4.95 -14.59 5.28
N LEU A 35 4.40 -13.98 6.34
CA LEU A 35 2.99 -13.55 6.36
C LEU A 35 2.74 -12.44 5.31
N TYR A 36 3.61 -11.43 5.25
CA TYR A 36 3.52 -10.36 4.26
C TYR A 36 3.71 -10.88 2.83
N ASP A 37 4.69 -11.77 2.62
CA ASP A 37 4.94 -12.40 1.33
C ASP A 37 3.72 -13.18 0.81
N ASN A 38 2.88 -13.72 1.70
CA ASN A 38 1.66 -14.45 1.34
C ASN A 38 0.39 -13.59 1.32
N SER A 39 0.40 -12.37 1.88
CA SER A 39 -0.79 -11.51 2.02
C SER A 39 -0.85 -10.35 1.02
N LEU A 40 -2.03 -10.00 0.49
CA LEU A 40 -2.21 -8.71 -0.19
C LEU A 40 -2.28 -7.61 0.86
N VAL A 41 -1.28 -6.73 0.89
CA VAL A 41 -1.23 -5.61 1.83
C VAL A 41 -1.50 -4.32 1.06
N ILE A 42 -2.64 -3.67 1.35
CA ILE A 42 -3.06 -2.44 0.67
C ILE A 42 -3.13 -1.33 1.71
N ASP A 43 -2.36 -0.25 1.50
CA ASP A 43 -2.49 0.96 2.30
C ASP A 43 -3.66 1.79 1.78
N ALA A 44 -4.73 1.90 2.56
CA ALA A 44 -5.97 2.54 2.15
C ALA A 44 -5.90 4.09 2.11
N LEU A 45 -4.86 4.69 2.69
CA LEU A 45 -4.69 6.13 2.74
C LEU A 45 -3.22 6.52 2.78
N SER A 46 -2.55 6.33 1.65
CA SER A 46 -1.16 6.71 1.48
C SER A 46 -1.05 8.15 1.01
N LEU A 47 -0.34 8.96 1.78
CA LEU A 47 -0.11 10.39 1.53
C LEU A 47 1.39 10.62 1.25
N GLY A 48 1.82 10.24 0.04
CA GLY A 48 3.12 10.69 -0.49
C GLY A 48 3.02 12.15 -0.91
N ARG A 49 4.01 12.97 -0.54
CA ARG A 49 4.01 14.40 -0.90
C ARG A 49 4.48 14.60 -2.34
N SER A 50 5.55 13.91 -2.74
CA SER A 50 6.23 14.10 -4.01
C SER A 50 6.20 12.86 -4.91
N TRP A 51 6.03 11.66 -4.32
CA TRP A 51 6.26 10.34 -4.91
C TRP A 51 7.59 10.27 -5.67
N ASP A 52 8.64 10.82 -5.06
CA ASP A 52 10.00 10.80 -5.58
C ASP A 52 10.71 9.48 -5.28
N SER A 53 11.97 9.35 -5.71
CA SER A 53 12.77 8.15 -5.53
C SER A 53 12.86 7.69 -4.06
N ASN A 54 12.90 8.62 -3.11
CA ASN A 54 13.03 8.30 -1.69
C ASN A 54 11.73 7.72 -1.14
N GLU A 55 10.59 8.32 -1.50
CA GLU A 55 9.28 7.78 -1.12
C GLU A 55 9.05 6.40 -1.78
N LEU A 56 9.47 6.22 -3.03
CA LEU A 56 9.37 4.95 -3.76
C LEU A 56 10.27 3.86 -3.17
N GLU A 57 11.50 4.19 -2.78
CA GLU A 57 12.41 3.26 -2.11
C GLU A 57 11.85 2.83 -0.74
N ALA A 58 11.34 3.80 0.04
CA ALA A 58 10.70 3.51 1.31
C ALA A 58 9.51 2.55 1.15
N LEU A 59 8.75 2.66 0.04
CA LEU A 59 7.62 1.78 -0.25
C LEU A 59 8.06 0.36 -0.61
N LYS A 60 9.18 0.18 -1.30
CA LYS A 60 9.74 -1.16 -1.59
C LYS A 60 10.02 -1.94 -0.29
N ASP A 61 10.47 -1.26 0.76
CA ASP A 61 10.76 -1.87 2.06
C ASP A 61 9.53 -2.24 2.91
N THR A 62 8.34 -1.74 2.54
CA THR A 62 7.11 -1.98 3.30
C THR A 62 6.46 -3.32 3.02
N GLY A 63 6.71 -3.90 1.85
CA GLY A 63 6.01 -5.11 1.39
C GLY A 63 4.55 -4.87 0.97
N TYR A 64 4.17 -3.62 0.69
CA TYR A 64 2.84 -3.30 0.19
C TYR A 64 2.62 -3.86 -1.23
N SER A 65 1.44 -4.44 -1.43
CA SER A 65 0.93 -4.91 -2.72
C SER A 65 0.16 -3.81 -3.46
N GLY A 66 -0.18 -2.71 -2.77
CA GLY A 66 -0.88 -1.58 -3.36
C GLY A 66 -1.05 -0.42 -2.40
N ILE A 67 -1.37 0.74 -2.97
CA ILE A 67 -1.73 1.96 -2.24
C ILE A 67 -3.06 2.51 -2.76
N HIS A 68 -3.72 3.25 -1.90
CA HIS A 68 -4.88 4.04 -2.25
C HIS A 68 -4.60 5.45 -1.77
N THR A 69 -4.76 6.41 -2.67
CA THR A 69 -4.36 7.80 -2.45
C THR A 69 -5.54 8.67 -2.81
N SER A 70 -5.82 9.64 -1.95
CA SER A 70 -6.94 10.54 -2.17
C SER A 70 -6.58 11.56 -3.26
N LEU A 71 -7.55 11.84 -4.12
CA LEU A 71 -7.47 12.99 -5.03
C LEU A 71 -7.72 14.28 -4.25
N ALA A 72 -7.14 15.40 -4.71
CA ALA A 72 -7.56 16.71 -4.23
C ALA A 72 -9.06 16.88 -4.52
N ASN A 73 -9.83 17.31 -3.52
CA ASN A 73 -11.30 17.32 -3.59
C ASN A 73 -11.93 18.69 -3.30
N LYS A 74 -11.13 19.76 -3.18
CA LYS A 74 -11.60 21.10 -2.83
C LYS A 74 -12.41 21.75 -3.96
N THR A 75 -12.00 21.54 -5.21
CA THR A 75 -12.70 22.03 -6.40
C THR A 75 -12.70 20.96 -7.50
N TRP A 76 -13.62 21.09 -8.47
CA TRP A 76 -13.64 20.24 -9.66
C TRP A 76 -12.28 20.24 -10.38
N ASP A 77 -11.73 21.43 -10.64
CA ASP A 77 -10.46 21.58 -11.34
C ASP A 77 -9.29 20.93 -10.59
N SER A 78 -9.29 21.02 -9.25
CA SER A 78 -8.26 20.36 -8.43
C SER A 78 -8.33 18.83 -8.51
N ALA A 79 -9.55 18.27 -8.59
CA ALA A 79 -9.75 16.84 -8.75
C ALA A 79 -9.32 16.38 -10.13
N LEU A 80 -9.68 17.13 -11.18
CA LEU A 80 -9.29 16.83 -12.56
C LEU A 80 -7.77 16.91 -12.76
N SER A 81 -7.13 17.95 -12.21
CA SER A 81 -5.66 18.06 -12.21
C SER A 81 -5.02 16.87 -11.49
N SER A 82 -5.53 16.50 -10.30
CA SER A 82 -5.00 15.35 -9.55
C SER A 82 -5.11 14.04 -10.35
N ILE A 83 -6.22 13.82 -11.06
CA ILE A 83 -6.39 12.65 -11.94
C ILE A 83 -5.36 12.67 -13.07
N ARG A 84 -5.20 13.82 -13.73
CA ARG A 84 -4.23 13.98 -14.82
C ARG A 84 -2.81 13.71 -14.32
N ASP A 85 -2.44 14.28 -13.19
CA ASP A 85 -1.10 14.17 -12.63
C ASP A 85 -0.80 12.70 -12.23
N TRP A 86 -1.78 11.98 -11.68
CA TRP A 86 -1.65 10.54 -11.40
C TRP A 86 -1.55 9.70 -12.68
N ASN A 87 -2.34 10.00 -13.70
CA ASN A 87 -2.24 9.30 -14.98
C ASN A 87 -0.85 9.48 -15.59
N GLN A 88 -0.33 10.71 -15.59
CA GLN A 88 1.00 11.03 -16.09
C GLN A 88 2.10 10.33 -15.29
N ARG A 89 1.97 10.24 -13.95
CA ARG A 89 2.93 9.49 -13.12
C ARG A 89 2.97 8.00 -13.47
N ILE A 90 1.81 7.40 -13.70
CA ILE A 90 1.69 5.98 -14.11
C ILE A 90 2.30 5.77 -15.49
N GLU A 91 2.03 6.66 -16.43
CA GLU A 91 2.55 6.59 -17.80
C GLU A 91 4.08 6.77 -17.84
N ASN A 92 4.62 7.66 -17.00
CA ASN A 92 6.06 7.93 -16.94
C ASN A 92 6.87 6.83 -16.21
N ASN A 93 6.24 6.03 -15.35
CA ASN A 93 6.92 4.99 -14.57
C ASN A 93 6.14 3.67 -14.60
N PRO A 94 5.96 3.04 -15.79
CA PRO A 94 5.15 1.83 -15.94
C PRO A 94 5.78 0.58 -15.30
N ASP A 95 7.06 0.67 -14.93
CA ASP A 95 7.80 -0.33 -14.16
C ASP A 95 7.51 -0.25 -12.65
N ILE A 96 7.08 0.93 -12.18
CA ILE A 96 6.81 1.21 -10.76
C ILE A 96 5.32 1.30 -10.47
N PHE A 97 4.50 1.84 -11.37
CA PHE A 97 3.08 2.03 -11.13
C PHE A 97 2.21 1.23 -12.09
N LEU A 98 1.10 0.73 -11.54
CA LEU A 98 0.02 0.13 -12.32
C LEU A 98 -1.29 0.84 -11.99
N ARG A 99 -2.16 1.01 -12.99
CA ARG A 99 -3.56 1.44 -12.79
C ARG A 99 -4.49 0.24 -12.58
N ALA A 100 -5.49 0.40 -11.72
CA ALA A 100 -6.46 -0.62 -11.41
C ALA A 100 -7.78 -0.03 -11.06
N LEU A 101 -8.70 -0.78 -11.60
CA LEU A 101 -10.11 -0.57 -11.62
C LEU A 101 -10.79 -1.78 -10.98
N VAL A 102 -10.05 -2.88 -10.79
CA VAL A 102 -10.53 -4.17 -10.28
C VAL A 102 -9.51 -4.82 -9.34
N SER A 103 -10.01 -5.66 -8.43
CA SER A 103 -9.21 -6.35 -7.40
C SER A 103 -8.13 -7.28 -7.99
N SER A 104 -8.38 -7.88 -9.16
CA SER A 104 -7.44 -8.80 -9.81
C SER A 104 -6.10 -8.15 -10.20
N HIS A 105 -6.06 -6.83 -10.36
CA HIS A 105 -4.83 -6.12 -10.68
C HIS A 105 -3.85 -6.08 -9.49
N PHE A 106 -4.34 -6.09 -8.25
CA PHE A 106 -3.47 -6.16 -7.07
C PHE A 106 -2.72 -7.50 -7.00
N LEU A 107 -3.38 -8.60 -7.41
CA LEU A 107 -2.74 -9.91 -7.54
C LEU A 107 -1.65 -9.90 -8.62
N GLN A 108 -1.89 -9.23 -9.74
CA GLN A 108 -0.89 -9.09 -10.82
C GLN A 108 0.30 -8.25 -10.37
N ALA A 109 0.06 -7.12 -9.70
CA ALA A 109 1.08 -6.25 -9.16
C ALA A 109 2.00 -6.99 -8.17
N LYS A 110 1.42 -7.79 -7.27
CA LYS A 110 2.18 -8.61 -6.33
C LYS A 110 3.08 -9.64 -7.01
N LYS A 111 2.59 -10.32 -8.07
CA LYS A 111 3.42 -11.28 -8.84
C LYS A 111 4.61 -10.62 -9.52
N LYS A 112 4.46 -9.37 -9.95
CA LYS A 112 5.49 -8.61 -10.67
C LYS A 112 6.52 -7.90 -9.76
N ARG A 113 6.42 -8.04 -8.42
CA ARG A 113 7.36 -7.50 -7.41
C ARG A 113 7.91 -6.10 -7.76
N GLY A 114 7.11 -5.06 -7.52
CA GLY A 114 7.57 -3.67 -7.66
C GLY A 114 6.49 -2.66 -8.05
N LEU A 115 5.33 -3.13 -8.51
CA LEU A 115 4.25 -2.26 -8.95
C LEU A 115 3.40 -1.79 -7.77
N LEU A 116 3.50 -0.49 -7.46
CA LEU A 116 2.56 0.18 -6.58
C LEU A 116 1.26 0.46 -7.32
N PHE A 117 0.20 -0.09 -6.76
CA PHE A 117 -1.15 0.06 -7.24
C PHE A 117 -1.70 1.42 -6.77
N CYS A 118 -2.27 2.27 -7.62
CA CYS A 118 -2.93 3.53 -7.19
C CYS A 118 -4.39 3.53 -7.64
N MET A 119 -5.32 3.49 -6.69
CA MET A 119 -6.71 3.89 -6.92
C MET A 119 -6.86 5.30 -6.32
N ALA A 120 -7.37 6.22 -7.14
CA ALA A 120 -7.56 7.60 -6.74
C ALA A 120 -9.05 7.86 -6.63
N THR A 121 -9.59 7.89 -5.41
CA THR A 121 -11.02 8.14 -5.20
C THR A 121 -11.25 9.50 -4.56
N LYS A 122 -12.39 10.09 -4.90
CA LYS A 122 -12.92 11.26 -4.21
C LYS A 122 -13.39 10.82 -2.83
N MET A 123 -12.64 11.16 -1.77
CA MET A 123 -13.22 11.19 -0.43
C MET A 123 -14.30 12.28 -0.44
N ARG A 124 -15.56 11.89 -0.28
CA ARG A 124 -16.64 12.82 0.08
C ARG A 124 -16.50 13.18 1.57
N PRO A 125 -16.94 14.39 1.97
CA PRO A 125 -16.75 14.94 3.30
C PRO A 125 -17.33 14.05 4.41
#